data_AF-A0A0C3Q1L0-F1
#
_entry.id   AF-A0A0C3Q1L0-F1
#
_cell.length_a   1.000
_cell.length_b   1.000
_cell.length_c   1.000
_cell.angle_alpha   90.00
_cell.angle_beta   90.00
_cell.angle_gamma   90.00
#
_symmetry.space_group_name_H-M   'P 1'
#
loop_
_entity.id
_entity.type
_entity.pdbx_description
1 polymer ?
#
loop_
_entity_poly.entity_id
_entity_poly.type
_entity_poly.pdbx_seq_one_letter_code
_entity_poly.pdbx_strand_id
1 'polypeptide(L)'
;MARIGEPVTPGPQVTLGYLKELKIEDIKTDYSAALLISIYTPVCSRVDVSDSRGTDVTDPFDSLIWQPGNTQTAALLGLDHLSDKRVSGISITAEHGVVRIRVREQGGSDARFFSFMRSLPWELLKLLGNFLSDVPFCPPVDLTISSGMAHSASFDLAPWSTFLESLELSDSTACLRALEQLAQRTAAPSVSERGTSMTQAEDWMCPKLQYITLYILDIESRRQLLLSLVKERWSETDGGPAPADQPAEFEIICNRSSYNEWQEVEVEVQKVVPTFVFRGRG
;
A
#
# COMPACT_ATOMS: atom_id res chain seq x y z
N MET A 1 17.12 -20.52 23.16
CA MET A 1 17.94 -20.13 21.97
C MET A 1 17.45 -20.95 20.80
N ALA A 2 16.56 -20.41 19.98
CA ALA A 2 16.12 -21.05 18.74
C ALA A 2 17.22 -20.87 17.67
N ARG A 3 17.45 -21.91 16.86
CA ARG A 3 18.45 -21.91 15.79
C ARG A 3 17.90 -21.18 14.56
N ILE A 4 18.75 -20.40 13.91
CA ILE A 4 18.45 -19.74 12.63
C ILE A 4 18.17 -20.83 11.58
N GLY A 5 16.96 -20.85 11.01
CA GLY A 5 16.57 -21.75 9.92
C GLY A 5 15.50 -22.81 10.26
N GLU A 6 15.02 -22.90 11.49
CA GLU A 6 13.82 -23.69 11.79
C GLU A 6 12.56 -22.85 11.55
N PRO A 7 11.52 -23.39 10.87
CA PRO A 7 10.23 -22.71 10.77
C PRO A 7 9.71 -22.48 12.19
N VAL A 8 9.49 -21.21 12.55
CA VAL A 8 8.82 -20.86 13.80
C VAL A 8 7.44 -21.49 13.73
N THR A 9 7.27 -22.60 14.43
CA THR A 9 5.97 -23.25 14.53
C THR A 9 5.10 -22.30 15.35
N PRO A 10 3.91 -21.91 14.88
CA PRO A 10 3.03 -21.04 15.64
C PRO A 10 2.82 -21.67 17.02
N GLY A 11 3.13 -20.92 18.07
CA GLY A 11 2.85 -21.35 19.44
C GLY A 11 1.35 -21.60 19.65
N PRO A 12 0.94 -22.17 20.78
CA PRO A 12 -0.48 -22.36 21.07
C PRO A 12 -1.22 -21.01 21.00
N GLN A 13 -2.19 -20.94 20.09
CA GLN A 13 -3.02 -19.76 19.88
C GLN A 13 -3.91 -19.54 21.10
N VAL A 14 -3.86 -18.33 21.66
CA VAL A 14 -4.73 -17.90 22.76
C VAL A 14 -5.89 -17.09 22.17
N THR A 15 -7.09 -17.66 22.21
CA THR A 15 -8.30 -16.94 21.81
C THR A 15 -8.77 -16.03 22.93
N LEU A 16 -8.78 -14.73 22.67
CA LEU A 16 -9.29 -13.69 23.57
C LEU A 16 -10.67 -13.21 23.06
N GLY A 17 -11.65 -14.12 23.10
CA GLY A 17 -12.97 -13.94 22.46
C GLY A 17 -13.87 -12.83 23.01
N TYR A 18 -13.48 -12.19 24.12
CA TYR A 18 -14.22 -11.08 24.72
C TYR A 18 -13.39 -9.78 24.83
N LEU A 19 -12.15 -9.78 24.32
CA LEU A 19 -11.29 -8.60 24.37
C LEU A 19 -11.87 -7.52 23.46
N LYS A 20 -12.12 -6.33 24.02
CA LYS A 20 -12.66 -5.17 23.28
C LYS A 20 -11.61 -4.12 22.96
N GLU A 21 -10.56 -4.06 23.77
CA GLU A 21 -9.44 -3.12 23.61
C GLU A 21 -8.12 -3.88 23.82
N LEU A 22 -7.23 -3.77 22.85
CA LEU A 22 -5.85 -4.23 22.92
C LEU A 22 -4.94 -3.02 22.79
N LYS A 23 -4.06 -2.85 23.77
CA LYS A 23 -3.09 -1.76 23.79
C LYS A 23 -1.70 -2.30 24.10
N ILE A 24 -0.76 -2.10 23.18
CA ILE A 24 0.64 -2.53 23.26
C ILE A 24 1.50 -1.31 22.94
N GLU A 25 2.12 -0.72 23.95
CA GLU A 25 2.95 0.48 23.79
C GLU A 25 4.33 0.28 24.44
N ASP A 26 5.36 0.81 23.79
CA ASP A 26 6.73 0.90 24.30
C ASP A 26 7.34 -0.45 24.75
N ILE A 27 6.87 -1.54 24.14
CA ILE A 27 7.44 -2.87 24.32
C ILE A 27 8.52 -3.10 23.26
N LYS A 28 9.52 -3.95 23.59
CA LYS A 28 10.52 -4.42 22.63
C LYS A 28 9.84 -5.20 21.50
N THR A 29 10.32 -5.01 20.27
CA THR A 29 9.77 -5.58 19.03
C THR A 29 9.49 -7.08 19.13
N ASP A 30 10.44 -7.87 19.63
CA ASP A 30 10.28 -9.32 19.78
C ASP A 30 9.08 -9.72 20.66
N TYR A 31 8.80 -8.95 21.71
CA TYR A 31 7.71 -9.25 22.65
C TYR A 31 6.37 -8.81 22.09
N SER A 32 6.29 -7.62 21.48
CA SER A 32 5.07 -7.19 20.79
C SER A 32 4.72 -8.15 19.67
N ALA A 33 5.72 -8.57 18.88
CA ALA A 33 5.57 -9.56 17.85
C ALA A 33 5.06 -10.91 18.36
N ALA A 34 5.74 -11.47 19.37
CA ALA A 34 5.36 -12.74 19.98
C ALA A 34 3.92 -12.70 20.50
N LEU A 35 3.49 -11.56 21.05
CA LEU A 35 2.12 -11.36 21.49
C LEU A 35 1.15 -11.35 20.28
N LEU A 36 1.42 -10.54 19.25
CA LEU A 36 0.56 -10.43 18.06
C LEU A 36 0.37 -11.77 17.33
N ILE A 37 1.42 -12.58 17.20
CA ILE A 37 1.32 -13.90 16.54
C ILE A 37 0.60 -14.95 17.40
N SER A 38 0.56 -14.75 18.72
CA SER A 38 0.03 -15.75 19.68
C SER A 38 -1.43 -15.53 20.06
N ILE A 39 -2.00 -14.34 19.83
CA ILE A 39 -3.37 -14.03 20.24
C ILE A 39 -4.32 -13.98 19.04
N TYR A 40 -5.56 -14.40 19.24
CA TYR A 40 -6.65 -14.22 18.29
C TYR A 40 -7.79 -13.45 18.94
N THR A 41 -8.18 -12.33 18.34
CA THR A 41 -9.04 -11.31 18.94
C THR A 41 -10.23 -10.95 18.02
N PRO A 42 -11.17 -11.89 17.80
CA PRO A 42 -12.18 -11.77 16.73
C PRO A 42 -13.12 -10.58 16.89
N VAL A 43 -13.34 -10.12 18.12
CA VAL A 43 -14.31 -9.06 18.46
C VAL A 43 -13.67 -7.78 19.00
N CYS A 44 -12.35 -7.64 18.83
CA CYS A 44 -11.62 -6.48 19.34
C CYS A 44 -11.94 -5.25 18.49
N SER A 45 -12.54 -4.26 19.12
CA SER A 45 -12.99 -3.03 18.48
C SER A 45 -11.96 -1.90 18.53
N ARG A 46 -10.95 -2.01 19.41
CA ARG A 46 -9.91 -1.01 19.55
C ARG A 46 -8.55 -1.66 19.66
N VAL A 47 -7.66 -1.36 18.73
CA VAL A 47 -6.30 -1.92 18.71
C VAL A 47 -5.32 -0.77 18.59
N ASP A 48 -4.39 -0.68 19.52
CA ASP A 48 -3.30 0.30 19.49
C ASP A 48 -1.99 -0.43 19.73
N VAL A 49 -1.16 -0.50 18.70
CA VAL A 49 0.13 -1.19 18.74
C VAL A 49 1.20 -0.20 18.32
N SER A 50 2.12 0.09 19.23
CA SER A 50 3.32 0.87 18.95
C SER A 50 4.53 0.12 19.50
N ASP A 51 5.43 -0.27 18.60
CA ASP A 51 6.71 -0.85 19.02
C ASP A 51 7.84 0.19 19.04
N SER A 52 8.84 -0.13 19.86
CA SER A 52 10.10 0.62 19.91
C SER A 52 11.08 0.08 18.86
N ARG A 53 12.10 0.88 18.50
CA ARG A 53 13.08 0.57 17.43
C ARG A 53 13.56 -0.90 17.46
N GLY A 54 13.19 -1.65 16.43
CA GLY A 54 13.77 -2.97 16.15
C GLY A 54 15.22 -2.85 15.67
N THR A 55 16.03 -3.89 15.91
CA THR A 55 17.39 -3.98 15.35
C THR A 55 17.36 -4.03 13.82
N ASP A 56 18.42 -3.59 13.15
CA ASP A 56 18.46 -3.30 11.71
C ASP A 56 18.14 -4.47 10.74
N VAL A 57 17.97 -5.69 11.23
CA VAL A 57 17.65 -6.89 10.44
C VAL A 57 16.13 -7.00 10.33
N THR A 58 15.63 -7.27 9.13
CA THR A 58 14.22 -7.64 8.89
C THR A 58 13.78 -8.57 10.00
N ASP A 59 12.87 -8.09 10.86
CA ASP A 59 12.54 -8.84 12.05
C ASP A 59 11.90 -10.14 11.56
N PRO A 60 12.44 -11.34 11.86
CA PRO A 60 11.79 -12.61 11.52
C PRO A 60 10.34 -12.66 12.01
N PHE A 61 9.95 -11.81 12.95
CA PHE A 61 8.57 -11.66 13.35
C PHE A 61 7.69 -10.88 12.35
N ASP A 62 8.20 -9.89 11.62
CA ASP A 62 7.40 -9.17 10.62
C ASP A 62 6.88 -10.13 9.55
N SER A 63 7.72 -11.09 9.11
CA SER A 63 7.28 -12.11 8.15
C SER A 63 6.23 -13.05 8.74
N LEU A 64 6.23 -13.29 10.05
CA LEU A 64 5.20 -14.09 10.73
C LEU A 64 3.90 -13.31 10.92
N ILE A 65 3.97 -12.03 11.30
CA ILE A 65 2.79 -11.17 11.47
C ILE A 65 2.11 -10.96 10.12
N TRP A 66 2.88 -10.64 9.08
CA TRP A 66 2.39 -10.26 7.76
C TRP A 66 2.48 -11.39 6.73
N GLN A 67 2.51 -12.65 7.15
CA GLN A 67 2.39 -13.78 6.22
C GLN A 67 0.97 -13.83 5.62
N PRO A 68 0.83 -14.11 4.31
CA PRO A 68 -0.45 -14.46 3.70
C PRO A 68 -1.20 -15.52 4.52
N GLY A 69 -2.53 -15.39 4.61
CA GLY A 69 -3.37 -16.29 5.39
C GLY A 69 -3.31 -16.13 6.91
N ASN A 70 -2.58 -15.15 7.45
CA ASN A 70 -2.54 -14.94 8.91
C ASN A 70 -3.87 -14.40 9.47
N THR A 71 -4.69 -15.31 9.97
CA THR A 71 -6.01 -14.99 10.55
C THR A 71 -5.94 -14.12 11.81
N GLN A 72 -4.87 -14.22 12.61
CA GLN A 72 -4.67 -13.37 13.79
C GLN A 72 -4.50 -11.91 13.39
N THR A 73 -3.62 -11.65 12.42
CA THR A 73 -3.38 -10.31 11.89
C THR A 73 -4.61 -9.77 11.16
N ALA A 74 -5.33 -10.62 10.40
CA ALA A 74 -6.59 -10.23 9.77
C ALA A 74 -7.65 -9.83 10.81
N ALA A 75 -7.79 -10.58 11.90
CA ALA A 75 -8.72 -10.24 12.99
C ALA A 75 -8.32 -8.94 13.71
N LEU A 76 -7.03 -8.73 13.96
CA LEU A 76 -6.50 -7.49 14.54
C LEU A 76 -6.80 -6.27 13.64
N LEU A 77 -6.70 -6.43 12.33
CA LEU A 77 -7.07 -5.39 11.35
C LEU A 77 -8.58 -5.28 11.12
N GLY A 78 -9.38 -6.25 11.57
CA GLY A 78 -10.85 -6.24 11.39
C GLY A 78 -11.28 -6.68 10.00
N LEU A 79 -10.38 -7.34 9.29
CA LEU A 79 -10.58 -7.89 7.95
C LEU A 79 -11.21 -9.29 8.00
N ASP A 80 -11.33 -9.86 9.20
CA ASP A 80 -12.05 -11.10 9.41
C ASP A 80 -13.57 -10.85 9.37
N HIS A 81 -14.30 -11.78 8.76
CA HIS A 81 -15.76 -11.76 8.60
C HIS A 81 -16.54 -11.80 9.93
N LEU A 82 -15.84 -12.07 11.03
CA LEU A 82 -16.38 -12.15 12.39
C LEU A 82 -16.38 -10.81 13.13
N SER A 83 -15.79 -9.76 12.56
CA SER A 83 -15.81 -8.43 13.15
C SER A 83 -17.22 -7.82 13.08
N ASP A 84 -17.74 -7.33 14.22
CA ASP A 84 -19.04 -6.65 14.31
C ASP A 84 -19.11 -5.38 13.45
N LYS A 85 -17.95 -4.79 13.12
CA LYS A 85 -17.83 -3.59 12.31
C LYS A 85 -17.03 -3.85 11.05
N ARG A 86 -17.57 -3.38 9.93
CA ARG A 86 -16.91 -3.46 8.63
C ARG A 86 -15.85 -2.36 8.50
N VAL A 87 -14.68 -2.76 8.04
CA VAL A 87 -13.63 -1.83 7.63
C VAL A 87 -14.05 -1.12 6.35
N SER A 88 -13.90 0.20 6.32
CA SER A 88 -14.18 1.05 5.15
C SER A 88 -12.93 1.44 4.37
N GLY A 89 -11.74 1.39 4.98
CA GLY A 89 -10.48 1.70 4.32
C GLY A 89 -9.28 1.52 5.25
N ILE A 90 -8.09 1.41 4.66
CA ILE A 90 -6.82 1.31 5.39
C ILE A 90 -5.89 2.41 4.88
N SER A 91 -5.30 3.20 5.78
CA SER A 91 -4.26 4.16 5.44
C SER A 91 -2.92 3.65 5.95
N ILE A 92 -1.93 3.59 5.05
CA ILE A 92 -0.56 3.15 5.33
C ILE A 92 0.38 4.30 5.01
N THR A 93 1.15 4.74 5.99
CA THR A 93 2.15 5.79 5.83
C THR A 93 3.52 5.28 6.23
N ALA A 94 4.50 5.40 5.34
CA ALA A 94 5.89 5.09 5.62
C ALA A 94 6.75 6.35 5.57
N GLU A 95 7.33 6.73 6.71
CA GLU A 95 8.11 7.96 6.85
C GLU A 95 9.17 7.81 7.95
N HIS A 96 10.40 8.28 7.69
CA HIS A 96 11.49 8.34 8.67
C HIS A 96 11.76 7.04 9.45
N GLY A 97 11.65 5.89 8.78
CA GLY A 97 11.84 4.58 9.41
C GLY A 97 10.67 4.14 10.30
N VAL A 98 9.49 4.70 10.09
CA VAL A 98 8.25 4.28 10.77
C VAL A 98 7.20 3.93 9.72
N VAL A 99 6.58 2.77 9.85
CA VAL A 99 5.39 2.38 9.09
C VAL A 99 4.18 2.48 10.01
N ARG A 100 3.22 3.32 9.65
CA ARG A 100 1.96 3.51 10.38
C ARG A 100 0.82 2.95 9.57
N ILE A 101 -0.07 2.21 10.23
CA ILE A 101 -1.28 1.64 9.64
C ILE A 101 -2.47 2.13 10.46
N ARG A 102 -3.45 2.72 9.79
CA ARG A 102 -4.72 3.16 10.36
C ARG A 102 -5.85 2.45 9.66
N VAL A 103 -6.74 1.84 10.43
CA VAL A 103 -7.94 1.18 9.89
C VAL A 103 -9.16 2.02 10.22
N ARG A 104 -9.88 2.42 9.17
CA ARG A 104 -11.14 3.16 9.24
C ARG A 104 -12.30 2.17 9.28
N GLU A 105 -13.20 2.30 10.25
CA GLU A 105 -14.42 1.49 10.37
C GLU A 105 -15.65 2.28 9.89
N GLN A 106 -16.63 1.60 9.30
CA GLN A 106 -17.90 2.23 8.91
C GLN A 106 -18.62 2.83 10.13
N GLY A 107 -18.98 4.11 10.05
CA GLY A 107 -19.81 4.80 11.04
C GLY A 107 -19.09 5.28 12.31
N GLY A 108 -17.76 5.39 12.33
CA GLY A 108 -17.00 5.88 13.50
C GLY A 108 -15.64 6.50 13.17
N SER A 109 -14.88 6.87 14.21
CA SER A 109 -13.49 7.33 14.14
C SER A 109 -12.50 6.17 14.04
N ASP A 110 -11.25 6.44 13.63
CA ASP A 110 -10.14 5.47 13.56
C ASP A 110 -10.10 4.58 14.81
N ALA A 111 -10.33 3.29 14.60
CA ALA A 111 -10.50 2.32 15.69
C ALA A 111 -9.22 1.51 15.95
N ARG A 112 -8.34 1.42 14.94
CA ARG A 112 -7.18 0.54 14.99
C ARG A 112 -5.96 1.24 14.42
N PHE A 113 -4.90 1.28 15.20
CA PHE A 113 -3.65 1.95 14.91
C PHE A 113 -2.48 1.02 15.17
N PHE A 114 -1.57 0.99 14.21
CA PHE A 114 -0.31 0.27 14.32
C PHE A 114 0.83 1.20 13.91
N SER A 115 1.92 1.19 14.67
CA SER A 115 3.12 1.98 14.43
C SER A 115 4.34 1.10 14.65
N PHE A 116 5.04 0.80 13.56
CA PHE A 116 6.21 -0.06 13.55
C PHE A 116 7.46 0.74 13.22
N MET A 117 8.40 0.81 14.15
CA MET A 117 9.68 1.46 13.91
C MET A 117 10.66 0.46 13.29
N ARG A 118 11.04 0.67 12.03
CA ARG A 118 11.86 -0.24 11.22
C ARG A 118 13.01 0.49 10.53
N SER A 119 14.18 -0.14 10.53
CA SER A 119 15.34 0.29 9.74
C SER A 119 15.12 0.17 8.24
N LEU A 120 14.43 -0.90 7.82
CA LEU A 120 14.12 -1.27 6.44
C LEU A 120 12.61 -1.31 6.20
N PRO A 121 11.93 -0.13 6.22
CA PRO A 121 10.47 -0.05 6.07
C PRO A 121 9.97 -0.59 4.72
N TRP A 122 10.79 -0.63 3.67
CA TRP A 122 10.42 -1.20 2.37
C TRP A 122 10.08 -2.70 2.42
N GLU A 123 10.81 -3.48 3.21
CA GLU A 123 10.53 -4.92 3.35
C GLU A 123 9.19 -5.14 4.05
N LEU A 124 8.89 -4.34 5.08
CA LEU A 124 7.59 -4.38 5.75
C LEU A 124 6.46 -3.98 4.80
N LEU A 125 6.63 -2.93 3.99
CA LEU A 125 5.64 -2.56 2.97
C LEU A 125 5.38 -3.72 1.99
N LYS A 126 6.43 -4.40 1.53
CA LYS A 126 6.28 -5.56 0.65
C LYS A 126 5.48 -6.69 1.31
N LEU A 127 5.79 -7.00 2.57
CA LEU A 127 5.05 -8.00 3.35
C LEU A 127 3.58 -7.60 3.52
N LEU A 128 3.31 -6.32 3.83
CA LEU A 128 1.97 -5.77 3.98
C LEU A 128 1.15 -5.89 2.69
N GLY A 129 1.72 -5.51 1.55
CA GLY A 129 1.05 -5.64 0.26
C GLY A 129 0.69 -7.09 -0.05
N ASN A 130 1.63 -8.02 0.15
CA ASN A 130 1.39 -9.45 -0.05
C ASN A 130 0.31 -9.99 0.89
N PHE A 131 0.35 -9.63 2.17
CA PHE A 131 -0.66 -10.00 3.14
C PHE A 131 -2.05 -9.54 2.70
N LEU A 132 -2.21 -8.25 2.39
CA LEU A 132 -3.49 -7.67 1.99
C LEU A 132 -4.02 -8.24 0.68
N SER A 133 -3.14 -8.60 -0.26
CA SER A 133 -3.51 -9.25 -1.52
C SER A 133 -4.13 -10.63 -1.38
N ASP A 134 -3.84 -11.31 -0.26
CA ASP A 134 -4.37 -12.64 0.07
C ASP A 134 -5.68 -12.57 0.86
N VAL A 135 -6.05 -11.39 1.38
CA VAL A 135 -7.29 -11.22 2.14
C VAL A 135 -8.51 -11.30 1.19
N PRO A 136 -9.51 -12.16 1.45
CA PRO A 136 -10.66 -12.34 0.56
C PRO A 136 -11.46 -11.07 0.25
N PHE A 137 -11.47 -10.12 1.19
CA PHE A 137 -12.06 -8.80 1.02
C PHE A 137 -11.12 -7.74 1.58
N CYS A 138 -10.25 -7.21 0.71
CA CYS A 138 -9.42 -6.06 1.06
C CYS A 138 -10.19 -4.75 0.79
N PRO A 139 -10.39 -3.88 1.79
CA PRO A 139 -10.97 -2.56 1.60
C PRO A 139 -9.99 -1.65 0.82
N PRO A 140 -10.45 -0.48 0.34
CA PRO A 140 -9.57 0.49 -0.30
C PRO A 140 -8.37 0.88 0.58
N VAL A 141 -7.21 1.01 -0.05
CA VAL A 141 -5.96 1.37 0.63
C VAL A 141 -5.42 2.71 0.13
N ASP A 142 -5.07 3.57 1.09
CA ASP A 142 -4.32 4.79 0.89
C ASP A 142 -2.85 4.54 1.25
N LEU A 143 -1.92 4.70 0.32
CA LEU A 143 -0.49 4.46 0.54
C LEU A 143 0.32 5.74 0.36
N THR A 144 0.95 6.20 1.45
CA THR A 144 1.87 7.34 1.45
C THR A 144 3.28 6.90 1.80
N ILE A 145 4.26 7.22 0.95
CA ILE A 145 5.68 6.92 1.17
C ILE A 145 6.51 8.19 1.04
N SER A 146 7.01 8.68 2.18
CA SER A 146 7.79 9.92 2.26
C SER A 146 9.28 9.70 1.97
N SER A 147 9.96 10.79 1.59
CA SER A 147 11.39 10.80 1.30
C SER A 147 12.24 10.52 2.55
N GLY A 148 13.42 9.93 2.39
CA GLY A 148 14.35 9.65 3.49
C GLY A 148 14.33 8.21 4.00
N MET A 149 13.75 7.29 3.23
CA MET A 149 13.82 5.85 3.46
C MET A 149 15.13 5.29 2.88
N ALA A 150 15.86 4.44 3.60
CA ALA A 150 17.12 3.86 3.12
C ALA A 150 16.91 3.07 1.81
N HIS A 151 17.71 3.38 0.78
CA HIS A 151 17.51 2.98 -0.62
C HIS A 151 18.05 1.57 -0.97
N SER A 152 17.55 0.51 -0.34
CA SER A 152 17.96 -0.86 -0.73
C SER A 152 16.98 -1.62 -1.63
N ALA A 153 15.70 -1.23 -1.70
CA ALA A 153 14.67 -1.97 -2.44
C ALA A 153 13.95 -1.11 -3.49
N SER A 154 13.63 -1.70 -4.64
CA SER A 154 12.80 -1.09 -5.68
C SER A 154 11.32 -1.13 -5.27
N PHE A 155 10.62 -0.01 -5.40
CA PHE A 155 9.17 0.06 -5.19
C PHE A 155 8.41 -0.81 -6.21
N ASP A 156 7.44 -1.58 -5.73
CA ASP A 156 6.61 -2.50 -6.51
C ASP A 156 5.13 -2.28 -6.16
N LEU A 157 4.33 -1.97 -7.19
CA LEU A 157 2.88 -1.76 -7.13
C LEU A 157 2.08 -3.06 -7.24
N ALA A 158 2.68 -4.16 -7.73
CA ALA A 158 1.95 -5.39 -8.00
C ALA A 158 1.17 -5.93 -6.78
N PRO A 159 1.72 -5.95 -5.55
CA PRO A 159 0.98 -6.42 -4.37
C PRO A 159 -0.23 -5.54 -4.00
N TRP A 160 -0.26 -4.30 -4.47
CA TRP A 160 -1.28 -3.30 -4.12
C TRP A 160 -2.39 -3.17 -5.16
N SER A 161 -2.15 -3.71 -6.36
CA SER A 161 -2.92 -3.46 -7.57
C SER A 161 -4.43 -3.55 -7.35
N THR A 162 -4.93 -4.57 -6.66
CA THR A 162 -6.37 -4.87 -6.62
C THR A 162 -7.18 -3.97 -5.67
N PHE A 163 -6.53 -3.19 -4.81
CA PHE A 163 -7.18 -2.43 -3.73
C PHE A 163 -6.60 -1.03 -3.47
N LEU A 164 -5.53 -0.63 -4.14
CA LEU A 164 -4.97 0.71 -4.01
C LEU A 164 -5.94 1.78 -4.58
N GLU A 165 -6.35 2.73 -3.73
CA GLU A 165 -7.24 3.84 -4.08
C GLU A 165 -6.49 5.18 -4.12
N SER A 166 -5.50 5.36 -3.24
CA SER A 166 -4.67 6.56 -3.18
C SER A 166 -3.19 6.21 -3.08
N LEU A 167 -2.36 6.92 -3.84
CA LEU A 167 -0.90 6.77 -3.87
C LEU A 167 -0.21 8.13 -3.76
N GLU A 168 0.57 8.30 -2.69
CA GLU A 168 1.45 9.46 -2.50
C GLU A 168 2.90 9.00 -2.36
N LEU A 169 3.79 9.48 -3.23
CA LEU A 169 5.20 9.11 -3.23
C LEU A 169 6.09 10.35 -3.26
N SER A 170 7.00 10.49 -2.28
CA SER A 170 7.92 11.62 -2.24
C SER A 170 9.34 11.31 -2.75
N ASP A 171 9.67 10.04 -2.98
CA ASP A 171 10.97 9.64 -3.55
C ASP A 171 10.95 9.67 -5.09
N SER A 172 11.86 10.43 -5.70
CA SER A 172 11.87 10.64 -7.17
C SER A 172 12.06 9.34 -7.96
N THR A 173 12.82 8.36 -7.44
CA THR A 173 13.02 7.08 -8.11
C THR A 173 11.77 6.23 -8.00
N ALA A 174 11.17 6.16 -6.81
CA ALA A 174 9.90 5.46 -6.58
C ALA A 174 8.77 6.06 -7.43
N CYS A 175 8.69 7.39 -7.56
CA CYS A 175 7.70 8.07 -8.40
C CYS A 175 7.76 7.61 -9.85
N LEU A 176 8.96 7.54 -10.45
CA LEU A 176 9.09 7.06 -11.82
C LEU A 176 8.72 5.59 -11.95
N ARG A 177 9.24 4.76 -11.04
CA ARG A 177 8.93 3.32 -11.07
C ARG A 177 7.44 3.09 -10.93
N ALA A 178 6.75 3.88 -10.12
CA ALA A 178 5.30 3.85 -10.01
C ALA A 178 4.63 4.21 -11.34
N LEU A 179 5.03 5.31 -12.00
CA LEU A 179 4.48 5.69 -13.30
C LEU A 179 4.71 4.62 -14.38
N GLU A 180 5.92 4.05 -14.43
CA GLU A 180 6.26 2.95 -15.34
C GLU A 180 5.38 1.72 -15.10
N GLN A 181 5.14 1.35 -13.84
CA GLN A 181 4.30 0.21 -13.47
C GLN A 181 2.81 0.48 -13.69
N LEU A 182 2.34 1.71 -13.45
CA LEU A 182 0.98 2.11 -13.77
C LEU A 182 0.72 2.02 -15.28
N ALA A 183 1.69 2.32 -16.13
CA ALA A 183 1.53 2.14 -17.57
C ALA A 183 1.52 0.66 -18.02
N GLN A 184 1.68 -0.30 -17.11
CA GLN A 184 1.66 -1.73 -17.44
C GLN A 184 0.26 -2.32 -17.28
N ARG A 185 -0.01 -3.34 -18.10
CA ARG A 185 -1.16 -4.23 -17.93
C ARG A 185 -0.75 -5.44 -17.09
N THR A 186 -1.67 -5.90 -16.27
CA THR A 186 -1.52 -7.08 -15.41
C THR A 186 -2.63 -8.07 -15.73
N ALA A 187 -2.35 -9.37 -15.59
CA ALA A 187 -3.40 -10.36 -15.67
C ALA A 187 -4.41 -10.08 -14.54
N ALA A 188 -5.69 -9.88 -14.87
CA ALA A 188 -6.70 -9.70 -13.83
C ALA A 188 -6.69 -10.94 -12.92
N PRO A 189 -6.83 -10.74 -11.59
CA PRO A 189 -6.98 -11.85 -10.67
C PRO A 189 -8.12 -12.74 -11.16
N SER A 190 -7.83 -14.01 -11.40
CA SER A 190 -8.85 -14.95 -11.83
C SER A 190 -9.91 -15.04 -10.75
N VAL A 191 -11.12 -14.53 -11.02
CA VAL A 191 -12.31 -14.87 -10.25
C VAL A 191 -12.60 -16.33 -10.54
N SER A 192 -11.95 -17.23 -9.80
CA SER A 192 -12.24 -18.65 -9.88
C SER A 192 -13.57 -18.91 -9.20
N GLU A 193 -14.68 -18.81 -9.94
CA GLU A 193 -15.85 -19.64 -9.71
C GLU A 193 -16.74 -19.73 -10.96
N ARG A 194 -16.80 -20.95 -11.50
CA ARG A 194 -17.70 -21.47 -12.55
C ARG A 194 -17.34 -21.17 -14.00
N GLY A 195 -16.59 -22.12 -14.56
CA GLY A 195 -17.03 -22.81 -15.78
C GLY A 195 -16.77 -22.10 -17.10
N THR A 196 -16.06 -22.80 -17.97
CA THR A 196 -15.92 -22.57 -19.43
C THR A 196 -15.16 -21.33 -19.88
N SER A 197 -13.90 -21.57 -20.27
CA SER A 197 -13.11 -20.85 -21.29
C SER A 197 -13.23 -19.33 -21.32
N MET A 198 -12.34 -18.60 -20.64
CA MET A 198 -12.10 -17.19 -20.96
C MET A 198 -10.62 -16.84 -20.80
N THR A 199 -10.06 -16.26 -21.86
CA THR A 199 -8.87 -15.40 -21.85
C THR A 199 -8.80 -14.63 -20.54
N GLN A 200 -7.69 -14.72 -19.79
CA GLN A 200 -7.45 -13.83 -18.66
C GLN A 200 -7.62 -12.40 -19.15
N ALA A 201 -8.64 -11.69 -18.65
CA ALA A 201 -8.81 -10.29 -18.98
C ALA A 201 -7.58 -9.55 -18.42
N GLU A 202 -6.78 -8.94 -19.27
CA GLU A 202 -5.72 -8.05 -18.80
C GLU A 202 -6.35 -6.75 -18.34
N ASP A 203 -6.04 -6.33 -17.12
CA ASP A 203 -6.46 -5.06 -16.54
C ASP A 203 -5.25 -4.16 -16.29
N TRP A 204 -5.47 -2.86 -16.19
CA TRP A 204 -4.41 -1.92 -15.86
C TRP A 204 -3.91 -2.14 -14.43
N MET A 205 -2.60 -1.95 -14.19
CA MET A 205 -2.05 -1.98 -12.84
C MET A 205 -2.78 -0.98 -11.92
N CYS A 206 -3.21 -1.37 -10.73
CA CYS A 206 -3.98 -0.49 -9.85
C CYS A 206 -5.24 0.08 -10.53
N PRO A 207 -6.22 -0.73 -10.97
CA PRO A 207 -7.36 -0.25 -11.73
C PRO A 207 -8.32 0.61 -10.88
N LYS A 208 -8.28 0.50 -9.55
CA LYS A 208 -9.11 1.30 -8.62
C LYS A 208 -8.44 2.60 -8.13
N LEU A 209 -7.26 2.93 -8.66
CA LEU A 209 -6.49 4.09 -8.22
C LEU A 209 -7.20 5.39 -8.66
N GLN A 210 -7.57 6.21 -7.68
CA GLN A 210 -8.29 7.47 -7.91
C GLN A 210 -7.45 8.71 -7.60
N TYR A 211 -6.55 8.63 -6.63
CA TYR A 211 -5.77 9.77 -6.16
C TYR A 211 -4.27 9.48 -6.31
N ILE A 212 -3.57 10.32 -7.05
CA ILE A 212 -2.16 10.14 -7.36
C ILE A 212 -1.42 11.44 -7.03
N THR A 213 -0.41 11.37 -6.16
CA THR A 213 0.45 12.50 -5.81
C THR A 213 1.91 12.08 -5.85
N LEU A 214 2.69 12.65 -6.78
CA LEU A 214 4.09 12.27 -6.98
C LEU A 214 5.01 13.48 -6.80
N TYR A 215 6.05 13.38 -5.98
CA TYR A 215 7.04 14.46 -5.83
C TYR A 215 8.24 14.22 -6.74
N ILE A 216 8.22 14.83 -7.91
CA ILE A 216 9.27 14.70 -8.93
C ILE A 216 10.02 16.03 -9.05
N LEU A 217 11.22 16.10 -8.44
CA LEU A 217 12.01 17.33 -8.34
C LEU A 217 12.75 17.70 -9.64
N ASP A 218 13.02 16.73 -10.51
CA ASP A 218 13.62 16.91 -11.84
C ASP A 218 12.77 16.19 -12.89
N ILE A 219 11.86 16.94 -13.52
CA ILE A 219 10.94 16.42 -14.52
C ILE A 219 11.29 16.90 -15.94
N GLU A 220 12.31 17.75 -16.09
CA GLU A 220 12.75 18.31 -17.38
C GLU A 220 13.33 17.22 -18.25
N SER A 221 14.22 16.43 -17.64
CA SER A 221 14.82 15.25 -18.23
C SER A 221 13.80 14.15 -18.55
N ARG A 222 12.54 14.30 -18.11
CA ARG A 222 11.52 13.23 -18.08
C ARG A 222 10.21 13.59 -18.77
N ARG A 223 10.11 14.78 -19.40
CA ARG A 223 8.91 15.27 -20.09
C ARG A 223 8.31 14.24 -21.06
N GLN A 224 9.14 13.73 -21.97
CA GLN A 224 8.69 12.79 -23.00
C GLN A 224 8.25 11.45 -22.40
N LEU A 225 8.96 10.98 -21.38
CA LEU A 225 8.61 9.75 -20.67
C LEU A 225 7.26 9.87 -19.98
N LEU A 226 7.02 10.94 -19.22
CA LEU A 226 5.73 11.18 -18.56
C LEU A 226 4.57 11.16 -19.58
N LEU A 227 4.70 11.95 -20.66
CA LEU A 227 3.68 12.01 -21.69
C LEU A 227 3.42 10.65 -22.34
N SER A 228 4.47 9.87 -22.57
CA SER A 228 4.35 8.51 -23.11
C SER A 228 3.59 7.59 -22.17
N LEU A 229 3.96 7.56 -20.89
CA LEU A 229 3.34 6.68 -19.88
C LEU A 229 1.87 7.07 -19.62
N VAL A 230 1.56 8.37 -19.58
CA VAL A 230 0.18 8.83 -19.44
C VAL A 230 -0.66 8.42 -20.65
N LYS A 231 -0.14 8.64 -21.86
CA LYS A 231 -0.85 8.25 -23.09
C LYS A 231 -1.06 6.75 -23.17
N GLU A 232 -0.05 5.96 -22.81
CA GLU A 232 -0.13 4.51 -22.80
C GLU A 232 -1.28 4.02 -21.93
N ARG A 233 -1.44 4.58 -20.72
CA ARG A 233 -2.48 4.14 -19.78
C ARG A 233 -3.86 4.71 -20.06
N TRP A 234 -3.97 6.00 -20.38
CA TRP A 234 -5.26 6.73 -20.36
C TRP A 234 -5.70 7.27 -21.72
N SER A 235 -4.88 7.14 -22.78
CA SER A 235 -5.33 7.51 -24.13
C SER A 235 -6.06 6.35 -24.78
N GLU A 236 -7.18 6.66 -25.41
CA GLU A 236 -7.75 5.76 -26.41
C GLU A 236 -6.83 5.74 -27.64
N THR A 237 -6.53 4.54 -28.14
CA THR A 237 -5.73 4.36 -29.37
C THR A 237 -6.45 3.36 -30.27
N ASP A 238 -6.50 3.65 -31.58
CA ASP A 238 -7.18 2.80 -32.55
C ASP A 238 -6.56 1.39 -32.56
N GLY A 239 -7.34 0.40 -32.16
CA GLY A 239 -6.90 -1.00 -32.06
C GLY A 239 -6.00 -1.31 -30.84
N GLY A 240 -5.80 -0.35 -29.94
CA GLY A 240 -5.12 -0.55 -28.66
C GLY A 240 -6.05 -1.06 -27.55
N PRO A 241 -5.51 -1.36 -26.36
CA PRO A 241 -6.32 -1.69 -25.19
C PRO A 241 -7.21 -0.50 -24.80
N ALA A 242 -8.35 -0.80 -24.17
CA ALA A 242 -9.20 0.23 -23.61
C ALA A 242 -8.42 1.06 -22.56
N PRO A 243 -8.60 2.39 -22.51
CA PRO A 243 -7.93 3.23 -21.52
C PRO A 243 -8.34 2.85 -20.10
N ALA A 244 -7.46 3.10 -19.14
CA ALA A 244 -7.77 2.97 -17.72
C ALA A 244 -8.82 4.00 -17.28
N ASP A 245 -9.48 3.72 -16.15
CA ASP A 245 -10.36 4.69 -15.50
C ASP A 245 -9.59 5.98 -15.16
N GLN A 246 -10.25 7.11 -15.36
CA GLN A 246 -9.68 8.43 -15.12
C GLN A 246 -9.54 8.66 -13.60
N PRO A 247 -8.36 9.10 -13.12
CA PRO A 247 -8.18 9.42 -11.72
C PRO A 247 -9.02 10.64 -11.34
N ALA A 248 -9.56 10.64 -10.13
CA ALA A 248 -10.24 11.80 -9.55
C ALA A 248 -9.27 12.97 -9.32
N GLU A 249 -8.01 12.66 -8.99
CA GLU A 249 -6.94 13.64 -8.79
C GLU A 249 -5.60 13.06 -9.22
N PHE A 250 -4.83 13.82 -10.01
CA PHE A 250 -3.46 13.46 -10.38
C PHE A 250 -2.54 14.67 -10.28
N GLU A 251 -1.72 14.71 -9.24
CA GLU A 251 -0.81 15.82 -8.97
C GLU A 251 0.65 15.38 -9.09
N ILE A 252 1.46 16.22 -9.72
CA ILE A 252 2.91 16.13 -9.62
C ILE A 252 3.45 17.38 -8.93
N ILE A 253 4.11 17.18 -7.79
CA ILE A 253 4.74 18.25 -7.01
C ILE A 253 6.20 18.37 -7.45
N CYS A 254 6.59 19.56 -7.94
CA CYS A 254 7.90 19.82 -8.53
C CYS A 254 8.54 21.11 -8.00
N ASN A 255 9.80 21.37 -8.37
CA ASN A 255 10.48 22.61 -7.99
C ASN A 255 9.89 23.83 -8.72
N ARG A 256 9.66 24.92 -7.98
CA ARG A 256 9.09 26.17 -8.52
C ARG A 256 9.90 26.80 -9.66
N SER A 257 11.22 26.60 -9.66
CA SER A 257 12.12 27.15 -10.69
C SER A 257 11.77 26.71 -12.11
N SER A 258 11.02 25.61 -12.25
CA SER A 258 10.72 25.02 -13.55
C SER A 258 9.24 25.18 -13.95
N TYR A 259 8.45 25.93 -13.18
CA TYR A 259 6.98 26.03 -13.34
C TYR A 259 6.51 26.51 -14.73
N ASN A 260 7.21 27.47 -15.34
CA ASN A 260 6.82 28.00 -16.65
C ASN A 260 7.00 26.97 -17.78
N GLU A 261 8.03 26.12 -17.70
CA GLU A 261 8.30 25.06 -18.67
C GLU A 261 7.32 23.88 -18.51
N TRP A 262 6.71 23.74 -17.33
CA TRP A 262 5.70 22.71 -17.05
C TRP A 262 4.33 22.99 -17.60
N GLN A 263 3.95 24.25 -17.81
CA GLN A 263 2.61 24.59 -18.29
C GLN A 263 2.30 23.95 -19.64
N GLU A 264 3.27 23.89 -20.55
CA GLU A 264 3.08 23.19 -21.84
C GLU A 264 2.84 21.69 -21.64
N VAL A 265 3.59 21.06 -20.73
CA VAL A 265 3.45 19.63 -20.44
C VAL A 265 2.11 19.36 -19.77
N GLU A 266 1.72 20.21 -18.82
CA GLU A 266 0.43 20.15 -18.15
C GLU A 266 -0.71 20.16 -19.15
N VAL A 267 -0.70 21.12 -20.08
CA VAL A 267 -1.73 21.25 -21.12
C VAL A 267 -1.78 20.02 -22.01
N GLU A 268 -0.63 19.44 -22.39
CA GLU A 268 -0.60 18.21 -23.19
C GLU A 268 -1.11 16.99 -22.41
N VAL A 269 -0.79 16.88 -21.12
CA VAL A 269 -1.27 15.81 -20.24
C VAL A 269 -2.77 15.95 -19.97
N GLN A 270 -3.26 17.16 -19.73
CA GLN A 270 -4.69 17.45 -19.46
C GLN A 270 -5.62 17.10 -20.62
N LYS A 271 -5.10 17.02 -21.85
CA LYS A 271 -5.86 16.49 -23.00
C LYS A 271 -6.18 14.99 -22.85
N VAL A 272 -5.40 14.26 -22.06
CA VAL A 272 -5.53 12.82 -21.81
C VAL A 272 -6.12 12.55 -20.42
N VAL A 273 -5.64 13.27 -19.40
CA VAL A 273 -6.08 13.17 -18.01
C VAL A 273 -6.47 14.56 -17.50
N PRO A 274 -7.75 14.97 -17.60
CA PRO A 274 -8.18 16.33 -17.29
C PRO A 274 -7.94 16.80 -15.86
N THR A 275 -7.81 15.87 -14.91
CA THR A 275 -7.56 16.14 -13.48
C THR A 275 -6.08 16.37 -13.17
N PHE A 276 -5.20 16.26 -14.17
CA PHE A 276 -3.77 16.42 -13.99
C PHE A 276 -3.35 17.87 -13.71
N VAL A 277 -2.49 18.08 -12.70
CA VAL A 277 -1.92 19.39 -12.37
C VAL A 277 -0.47 19.30 -11.90
N PHE A 278 0.36 20.29 -12.28
CA PHE A 278 1.63 20.52 -11.60
C PHE A 278 1.48 21.50 -10.44
N ARG A 279 2.06 21.15 -9.29
CA ARG A 279 2.13 22.04 -8.12
C ARG A 279 3.57 22.35 -7.75
N GLY A 280 3.86 23.63 -7.53
CA GLY A 280 5.18 24.07 -7.06
C GLY A 280 5.36 23.80 -5.57
N ARG A 281 6.47 23.17 -5.17
CA ARG A 281 6.83 22.99 -3.76
C ARG A 281 7.01 24.36 -3.08
N GLY A 282 6.31 24.53 -1.95
CA GLY A 282 6.23 25.74 -1.12
C GLY A 282 7.58 26.29 -0.69
#